data_AF-A0A329VKW0-F1
#
_entry.id   AF-A0A329VKW0-F1
#
_cell.length_a   1.000
_cell.length_b   1.000
_cell.length_c   1.000
_cell.angle_alpha   90.00
_cell.angle_beta   90.00
_cell.angle_gamma   90.00
#
_symmetry.space_group_name_H-M   'P 1'
#
loop_
_entity.id
_entity.type
_entity.pdbx_description
1 polymer ?
#
loop_
_entity_poly.entity_id
_entity_poly.type
_entity_poly.pdbx_seq_one_letter_code
_entity_poly.pdbx_strand_id
1 'polypeptide(L)'
;MEIVKSKRVIIKYRTADQVSCVSNELSGAFMYFANAQDAMDTGLFCQKLVSNYYSGDDRQDFLGKPFVIKNRDELTPDESSIAN
;
A
#
# COMPACT_ATOMS: atom_id res chain seq x y z
N MET A 1 14.59 -22.64 -5.75
CA MET A 1 14.71 -21.55 -4.75
C MET A 1 13.29 -21.27 -4.29
N GLU A 2 12.86 -21.88 -3.18
CA GLU A 2 11.52 -21.61 -2.65
C GLU A 2 11.53 -20.20 -2.06
N ILE A 3 10.67 -19.33 -2.60
CA ILE A 3 10.43 -18.01 -2.00
C ILE A 3 9.64 -18.30 -0.72
N VAL A 4 10.33 -18.46 0.40
CA VAL A 4 9.71 -18.58 1.72
C VAL A 4 8.90 -17.30 1.92
N LYS A 5 7.58 -17.40 1.77
CA LYS A 5 6.68 -16.27 2.01
C LYS A 5 6.90 -15.82 3.45
N SER A 6 7.29 -14.56 3.62
CA SER A 6 7.41 -13.96 4.95
C SER A 6 6.07 -14.14 5.69
N LYS A 7 6.15 -14.47 6.98
CA LYS A 7 4.96 -14.46 7.86
C LYS A 7 4.40 -13.06 8.05
N ARG A 8 5.12 -12.03 7.61
CA ARG A 8 4.72 -10.63 7.71
C ARG A 8 4.10 -10.11 6.43
N VAL A 9 3.19 -9.18 6.59
CA VAL A 9 2.54 -8.44 5.52
C VAL A 9 2.66 -6.95 5.77
N ILE A 10 2.64 -6.17 4.69
CA ILE A 10 2.60 -4.72 4.71
C ILE A 10 1.19 -4.28 4.34
N ILE A 11 0.62 -3.41 5.16
CA ILE A 11 -0.67 -2.78 4.91
C ILE A 11 -0.44 -1.40 4.33
N LYS A 12 -1.00 -1.17 3.15
CA LYS A 12 -0.89 0.09 2.39
C LYS A 12 -2.27 0.52 1.93
N TYR A 13 -2.46 1.82 1.72
CA TYR A 13 -3.65 2.36 1.07
C TYR A 13 -3.23 2.96 -0.25
N ARG A 14 -3.94 2.63 -1.34
CA ARG A 14 -3.65 3.08 -2.70
C ARG A 14 -4.63 4.20 -3.11
N THR A 15 -4.12 5.24 -3.76
CA THR A 15 -4.94 6.27 -4.42
C THR A 15 -5.70 5.71 -5.60
N ALA A 16 -6.82 6.33 -5.97
CA ALA A 16 -7.37 6.15 -7.30
C ALA A 16 -6.29 6.50 -8.34
N ASP A 17 -6.27 5.80 -9.48
CA ASP A 17 -5.35 6.13 -10.57
C ASP A 17 -5.71 7.52 -11.09
N GLN A 18 -4.88 8.51 -10.76
CA GLN A 18 -5.06 9.86 -11.26
C GLN A 18 -4.44 9.91 -12.66
N VAL A 19 -5.30 10.01 -13.67
CA VAL A 19 -4.87 10.32 -15.02
C VAL A 19 -4.79 11.84 -15.13
N SER A 20 -3.58 12.38 -15.30
CA SER A 20 -3.44 13.79 -15.67
C SER A 20 -4.06 14.01 -17.05
N CYS A 21 -5.16 14.78 -17.12
CA CYS A 21 -5.80 15.17 -18.39
C CYS A 21 -5.03 16.29 -19.11
N VAL A 22 -3.90 16.75 -18.57
CA VAL A 22 -3.11 17.85 -19.13
C VAL A 22 -1.92 17.27 -19.88
N SER A 23 -1.87 17.50 -21.20
CA SER A 23 -0.74 17.11 -22.06
C SER A 23 0.51 17.91 -21.70
N ASN A 24 1.35 17.38 -20.81
CA ASN A 24 2.68 17.89 -20.50
C ASN A 24 3.65 16.72 -20.26
N GLU A 25 4.94 16.99 -20.06
CA GLU A 25 5.96 15.95 -19.81
C GLU A 25 5.72 15.14 -18.51
N LEU A 26 4.83 15.62 -17.63
CA LEU A 26 4.38 14.95 -16.41
C LEU A 26 3.03 14.23 -16.61
N SER A 27 2.55 14.10 -17.85
CA SER A 27 1.34 13.31 -18.13
C SER A 27 1.66 11.82 -17.96
N GLY A 28 1.23 11.28 -16.82
CA GLY A 28 1.41 9.88 -16.44
C GLY A 28 0.34 9.45 -15.44
N ALA A 29 0.06 8.15 -15.39
CA ALA A 29 -0.73 7.57 -14.31
C ALA A 29 0.20 7.39 -13.11
N PHE A 30 0.03 8.22 -12.09
CA PHE A 30 0.78 8.09 -10.84
C PHE A 30 -0.04 7.31 -9.83
N MET A 31 0.59 6.30 -9.22
CA MET A 31 0.02 5.51 -8.16
C MET A 31 0.76 5.81 -6.86
N TYR A 32 0.05 6.37 -5.89
CA TYR A 32 0.62 6.66 -4.57
C TYR A 32 0.08 5.68 -3.54
N PHE A 33 0.92 5.40 -2.55
CA PHE A 33 0.56 4.60 -1.39
C PHE A 33 0.75 5.43 -0.12
N ALA A 34 -0.16 5.29 0.84
CA ALA A 34 -0.08 5.95 2.14
C ALA A 34 -0.38 4.99 3.30
N ASN A 35 -0.03 5.41 4.51
CA ASN A 35 -0.50 4.80 5.74
C ASN A 35 -2.01 5.07 5.96
N ALA A 36 -2.61 4.40 6.95
CA ALA A 36 -4.04 4.49 7.21
C ALA A 36 -4.53 5.89 7.58
N GLN A 37 -3.74 6.64 8.36
CA GLN A 37 -4.14 7.95 8.85
C GLN A 37 -4.22 8.95 7.69
N ASP A 38 -3.15 9.04 6.91
CA ASP A 38 -3.10 9.96 5.76
C ASP A 38 -4.13 9.58 4.68
N ALA A 39 -4.41 8.28 4.52
CA ALA A 39 -5.46 7.80 3.63
C ALA A 39 -6.84 8.35 4.03
N MET A 40 -7.16 8.29 5.33
CA MET A 40 -8.43 8.78 5.87
C MET A 40 -8.51 10.31 5.86
N ASP A 41 -7.41 10.99 6.19
CA ASP A 41 -7.38 12.45 6.30
C ASP A 41 -7.50 13.14 4.93
N THR A 42 -6.96 12.53 3.87
CA THR A 42 -6.99 13.11 2.53
C THR A 42 -8.24 12.72 1.73
N GLY A 43 -8.86 11.56 2.04
CA GLY A 43 -9.97 11.02 1.26
C GLY A 43 -9.61 10.62 -0.18
N LEU A 44 -8.32 10.69 -0.55
CA LEU A 44 -7.82 10.39 -1.90
C LEU A 44 -7.50 8.91 -2.11
N PHE A 45 -7.42 8.15 -1.02
CA PHE A 45 -7.03 6.74 -1.02
C PHE A 45 -8.25 5.84 -0.86
N CYS A 46 -8.53 5.04 -1.89
CA CYS A 46 -9.78 4.30 -2.02
C CYS A 46 -9.65 2.80 -1.83
N GLN A 47 -8.42 2.26 -1.77
CA GLN A 47 -8.19 0.83 -1.70
C GLN A 47 -7.17 0.46 -0.62
N LYS A 48 -7.59 -0.35 0.36
CA LYS A 48 -6.69 -1.01 1.30
C LYS A 48 -6.05 -2.22 0.64
N LEU A 49 -4.74 -2.38 0.79
CA LEU A 49 -3.94 -3.46 0.23
C LEU A 49 -3.14 -4.15 1.34
N VAL A 50 -3.04 -5.48 1.24
CA VAL A 50 -2.23 -6.31 2.12
C VAL A 50 -1.26 -7.10 1.25
N SER A 51 0.02 -6.71 1.26
CA SER A 51 1.06 -7.32 0.43
C SER A 51 2.01 -8.15 1.28
N ASN A 52 2.59 -9.21 0.73
CA ASN A 52 3.68 -9.94 1.40
C ASN A 52 4.84 -8.99 1.69
N TYR A 53 5.46 -9.14 2.85
CA TYR A 53 6.67 -8.40 3.18
C TYR A 53 7.90 -9.08 2.55
N TYR A 54 8.61 -8.38 1.67
CA TYR A 54 9.91 -8.81 1.14
C TYR A 54 11.06 -7.96 1.70
N SER A 55 12.21 -8.58 1.94
CA SER A 55 13.43 -7.90 2.40
C SER A 55 14.01 -7.05 1.27
N GLY A 56 13.44 -5.88 1.06
CA GLY A 56 13.76 -4.98 -0.06
C GLY A 56 12.60 -4.07 -0.44
N ASP A 57 11.38 -4.36 0.03
CA ASP A 57 10.22 -3.51 -0.24
C ASP A 57 10.39 -2.13 0.41
N ASP A 58 9.90 -1.11 -0.29
CA ASP A 58 9.70 0.22 0.27
C ASP A 58 8.73 0.13 1.45
N ARG A 59 9.27 0.51 2.61
CA ARG A 59 8.60 0.44 3.91
C ARG A 59 7.95 1.76 4.30
N GLN A 60 8.06 2.77 3.44
CA GLN A 60 7.57 4.11 3.69
C GLN A 60 6.69 4.58 2.54
N ASP A 61 5.73 5.44 2.86
CA ASP A 61 4.93 6.15 1.87
C ASP A 61 5.72 7.28 1.19
N PHE A 62 5.07 7.97 0.26
CA PHE A 62 5.66 9.08 -0.49
C PHE A 62 6.06 10.28 0.39
N LEU A 63 5.61 10.33 1.66
CA LEU A 63 6.00 11.34 2.66
C LEU A 63 7.09 10.81 3.62
N GLY A 64 7.61 9.60 3.40
CA GLY A 64 8.61 8.98 4.26
C GLY A 64 8.05 8.38 5.55
N LYS A 65 6.73 8.30 5.72
CA LYS A 65 6.12 7.70 6.92
C LYS A 65 6.05 6.18 6.76
N PRO A 66 6.33 5.41 7.83
CA PRO A 66 6.37 3.96 7.74
C PRO A 66 4.97 3.36 7.51
N PHE A 67 4.90 2.37 6.62
CA PHE A 67 3.71 1.53 6.48
C PHE A 67 3.53 0.62 7.71
N VAL A 68 2.30 0.19 7.93
CA VAL A 68 2.00 -0.78 9.00
C VAL A 68 2.44 -2.17 8.56
N ILE A 69 3.30 -2.80 9.35
CA ILE A 69 3.77 -4.17 9.13
C ILE A 69 3.20 -5.03 10.25
N LYS A 70 2.50 -6.11 9.90
CA LYS A 70 1.92 -7.06 10.86
C LYS A 70 2.34 -8.48 10.55
N ASN A 71 2.28 -9.35 11.54
CA ASN A 71 2.29 -10.79 11.26
C ASN A 71 0.92 -11.21 10.71
N ARG A 72 0.87 -12.26 9.88
CA ARG A 72 -0.36 -12.73 9.23
C ARG A 72 -1.44 -13.18 10.24
N ASP A 73 -1.03 -13.66 11.40
CA ASP A 73 -1.87 -14.06 12.53
C ASP A 73 -2.49 -12.87 13.29
N GLU A 74 -1.98 -11.66 13.07
CA GLU A 74 -2.49 -10.42 13.66
C GLU A 74 -3.46 -9.67 12.72
N LEU A 75 -3.78 -10.26 11.56
CA LEU A 75 -4.68 -9.64 10.59
C LEU A 75 -6.11 -9.67 11.10
N THR A 76 -6.82 -8.56 10.89
CA THR A 76 -8.27 -8.55 11.09
C THR A 76 -8.97 -9.47 10.08
N PRO A 77 -10.24 -9.86 10.30
CA PRO A 77 -11.00 -10.63 9.31
C PRO A 77 -11.01 -9.98 7.91
N ASP A 78 -11.19 -8.66 7.85
CA ASP A 78 -11.16 -7.89 6.59
C ASP A 78 -9.78 -7.95 5.92
N GLU A 79 -8.70 -7.77 6.70
CA GLU A 79 -7.32 -7.83 6.19
C GLU A 79 -6.97 -9.23 5.68
N SER A 80 -7.43 -10.27 6.38
CA SER A 80 -7.26 -11.66 5.97
C SER A 80 -7.99 -11.95 4.66
N SER A 81 -9.20 -11.39 4.48
CA SER A 81 -9.95 -11.51 3.24
C SER A 81 -9.27 -10.82 2.06
N ILE A 82 -8.54 -9.72 2.29
CA ILE A 82 -7.79 -8.99 1.25
C ILE A 82 -6.47 -9.70 0.91
N ALA A 83 -5.86 -10.39 1.88
CA ALA A 83 -4.58 -11.08 1.73
C ALA A 83 -4.67 -12.45 1.04
N ASN A 84 -5.89 -12.97 0.83
CA ASN A 84 -6.20 -14.23 0.15
C ASN A 84 -6.33 -14.04 -1.36
#